data_AF-A0A1Y0DAM1-F1
#
_entry.id   AF-A0A1Y0DAM1-F1
#
_cell.length_a   1.000
_cell.length_b   1.000
_cell.length_c   1.000
_cell.angle_alpha   90.00
_cell.angle_beta   90.00
_cell.angle_gamma   90.00
#
_symmetry.space_group_name_H-M   'P 1'
#
loop_
_entity.id
_entity.type
_entity.pdbx_description
1 polymer ?
#
loop_
_entity_poly.entity_id
_entity_poly.type
_entity_poly.pdbx_seq_one_letter_code
_entity_poly.pdbx_strand_id
1 'polypeptide(L)'
;GGTLTSSVEGSAPGSMEDLLSQDEHTLMDNQHSNSMDNLDSECSEVYQPLTSSDDALDAPSSSESEGVPSIERSRKGSSGNASEVSVACLTERIHQMEENQHSTAEELQATLQELADLQQITQELNSENERLGEEKVILMESLCQQSDKLEHFSRQIEYFRSLLDEHHISYVIDEDMKSGRYMELEQRYMDLAENARFEREQLLGVQQHLSNTLKMAEQDNKEAQEMIGALKERNHHMERIIESEQKSKTAIA
;
A
#
# COMPACT_ATOMS: atom_id res chain seq x y z
N GLY A 1 -61.42 56.12 8.17
CA GLY A 1 -60.39 56.44 7.17
C GLY A 1 -59.09 56.64 7.89
N GLY A 2 -57.96 56.10 7.47
CA GLY A 2 -57.65 55.29 6.31
C GLY A 2 -56.29 54.65 6.57
N THR A 3 -56.17 53.40 6.13
CA THR A 3 -54.95 52.60 6.07
C THR A 3 -53.96 53.25 5.10
N LEU A 4 -52.66 53.27 5.42
CA LEU A 4 -51.61 53.46 4.43
C LEU A 4 -50.50 52.42 4.62
N THR A 5 -50.31 51.67 3.54
CA THR A 5 -49.26 50.70 3.23
C THR A 5 -48.16 51.39 2.42
N SER A 6 -46.88 51.07 2.63
CA SER A 6 -45.78 51.05 1.64
C SER A 6 -44.44 50.82 2.38
N SER A 7 -43.35 50.31 1.82
CA SER A 7 -43.07 49.49 0.64
C SER A 7 -41.67 48.90 0.86
N VAL A 8 -41.47 47.72 0.29
CA VAL A 8 -40.18 47.02 0.16
C VAL A 8 -39.26 47.77 -0.80
N GLU A 9 -37.99 47.93 -0.44
CA GLU A 9 -36.89 48.09 -1.41
C GLU A 9 -35.63 47.43 -0.87
N GLY A 10 -35.13 46.46 -1.64
CA GLY A 10 -33.89 45.74 -1.37
C GLY A 10 -32.67 46.55 -1.81
N SER A 11 -31.56 46.37 -1.12
CA SER A 11 -30.23 46.75 -1.59
C SER A 11 -29.23 45.70 -1.14
N ALA A 12 -28.52 45.16 -2.11
CA ALA A 12 -27.52 44.10 -1.96
C ALA A 12 -26.33 44.55 -1.11
N PRO A 13 -25.66 43.64 -0.37
CA PRO A 13 -24.37 43.94 0.23
C PRO A 13 -23.28 43.93 -0.85
N GLY A 14 -22.51 45.01 -0.94
CA GLY A 14 -21.35 45.12 -1.82
C GLY A 14 -20.28 44.08 -1.46
N SER A 15 -19.70 43.48 -2.49
CA SER A 15 -18.55 42.58 -2.42
C SER A 15 -17.34 43.33 -1.83
N MET A 16 -16.73 42.76 -0.79
CA MET A 16 -15.51 43.26 -0.14
C MET A 16 -14.23 42.63 -0.74
N GLU A 17 -14.33 42.02 -1.92
CA GLU A 17 -13.25 41.19 -2.49
C GLU A 17 -12.27 41.98 -3.36
N ASP A 18 -12.51 43.28 -3.60
CA ASP A 18 -11.77 44.07 -4.61
C ASP A 18 -10.63 44.95 -4.05
N LEU A 19 -10.33 44.87 -2.74
CA LEU A 19 -9.27 45.70 -2.11
C LEU A 19 -7.95 44.96 -1.86
N LEU A 20 -7.86 43.66 -2.18
CA LEU A 20 -6.65 42.85 -1.92
C LEU A 20 -5.82 42.52 -3.16
N SER A 21 -6.30 42.86 -4.36
CA SER A 21 -5.64 42.48 -5.61
C SER A 21 -4.65 43.53 -6.13
N GLN A 22 -4.56 44.71 -5.51
CA GLN A 22 -3.80 45.84 -6.06
C GLN A 22 -2.37 45.98 -5.48
N ASP A 23 -2.05 45.26 -4.39
CA ASP A 23 -0.75 45.33 -3.72
C ASP A 23 0.22 44.17 -4.06
N GLU A 24 -0.20 43.20 -4.88
CA GLU A 24 0.63 42.04 -5.27
C GLU A 24 1.67 42.34 -6.36
N HIS A 25 1.53 43.45 -7.10
CA HIS A 25 2.34 43.69 -8.31
C HIS A 25 3.57 44.60 -8.14
N THR A 26 3.85 45.13 -6.94
CA THR A 26 4.92 46.14 -6.74
C THR A 26 6.12 45.67 -5.91
N LEU A 27 6.14 44.44 -5.40
CA LEU A 27 7.21 43.94 -4.52
C LEU A 27 8.12 42.86 -5.13
N MET A 28 7.91 42.45 -6.39
CA MET A 28 8.71 41.41 -7.04
C MET A 28 10.00 41.89 -7.73
N ASP A 29 10.24 43.20 -7.86
CA ASP A 29 11.30 43.71 -8.75
C ASP A 29 12.60 44.19 -8.08
N ASN A 30 12.77 44.07 -6.76
CA ASN A 30 14.01 44.46 -6.09
C ASN A 30 14.53 43.35 -5.19
N GLN A 31 15.38 42.47 -5.73
CA GLN A 31 16.58 41.90 -5.08
C GLN A 31 17.23 40.80 -5.94
N HIS A 32 17.87 41.21 -7.03
CA HIS A 32 18.92 40.40 -7.67
C HIS A 32 20.14 41.29 -7.88
N SER A 33 20.99 41.42 -6.86
CA SER A 33 22.45 41.65 -7.02
C SER A 33 23.16 41.70 -5.67
N ASN A 34 24.30 41.00 -5.63
CA ASN A 34 25.40 40.94 -4.64
C ASN A 34 25.25 39.79 -3.62
N SER A 35 25.86 38.61 -3.86
CA SER A 35 27.30 38.30 -3.78
C SER A 35 27.88 38.50 -2.37
N MET A 36 28.07 37.39 -1.62
CA MET A 36 29.38 37.00 -1.08
C MET A 36 29.35 35.62 -0.41
N ASP A 37 30.51 34.98 -0.51
CA ASP A 37 30.88 33.58 -0.26
C ASP A 37 30.81 33.08 1.20
N ASN A 38 30.86 31.75 1.29
CA ASN A 38 31.41 30.89 2.36
C ASN A 38 30.64 30.78 3.67
N LEU A 39 30.09 29.59 3.94
CA LEU A 39 30.61 28.71 4.99
C LEU A 39 30.35 27.24 4.63
N ASP A 40 31.44 26.49 4.55
CA ASP A 40 31.54 25.04 4.56
C ASP A 40 30.77 24.46 5.75
N SER A 41 29.96 23.42 5.52
CA SER A 41 29.61 22.45 6.56
C SER A 41 29.31 21.11 5.91
N GLU A 42 30.36 20.31 5.89
CA GLU A 42 30.38 18.90 5.57
C GLU A 42 29.29 18.17 6.38
N CYS A 43 28.32 17.60 5.67
CA CYS A 43 27.65 16.38 6.11
C CYS A 43 27.35 15.53 4.88
N SER A 44 28.43 15.01 4.31
CA SER A 44 28.39 13.88 3.40
C SER A 44 28.09 12.65 4.24
N GLU A 45 26.87 12.12 4.15
CA GLU A 45 26.63 10.73 4.55
C GLU A 45 26.08 9.97 3.34
N VAL A 46 27.04 9.47 2.58
CA VAL A 46 26.88 8.53 1.49
C VAL A 46 26.23 7.26 2.04
N TYR A 47 25.02 6.94 1.59
CA TYR A 47 24.48 5.59 1.71
C TYR A 47 25.38 4.65 0.90
N GLN A 48 26.30 3.97 1.58
CA GLN A 48 26.99 2.81 1.02
C GLN A 48 26.05 1.61 1.03
N PRO A 49 25.88 0.90 -0.11
CA PRO A 49 25.33 -0.44 -0.09
C PRO A 49 26.42 -1.36 0.48
N LEU A 50 26.26 -1.82 1.72
CA LEU A 50 27.09 -2.88 2.27
C LEU A 50 26.70 -4.20 1.59
N THR A 51 27.39 -4.54 0.51
CA THR A 51 27.56 -5.94 0.10
C THR A 51 28.65 -6.53 0.99
N SER A 52 28.25 -7.12 2.12
CA SER A 52 29.18 -7.86 2.98
C SER A 52 29.01 -9.35 2.75
N SER A 53 29.88 -9.88 1.91
CA SER A 53 30.31 -11.28 1.95
C SER A 53 30.98 -11.57 3.29
N ASP A 54 30.48 -12.54 4.05
CA ASP A 54 31.27 -13.20 5.10
C ASP A 54 31.03 -14.71 5.03
N ASP A 55 32.10 -15.39 4.59
CA ASP A 55 32.28 -16.82 4.50
C ASP A 55 33.18 -17.22 5.67
N ALA A 56 32.61 -17.85 6.69
CA ALA A 56 33.36 -18.46 7.78
C ALA A 56 32.57 -19.64 8.37
N LEU A 57 32.80 -20.80 7.77
CA LEU A 57 32.89 -22.14 8.36
C LEU A 57 32.31 -22.32 9.79
N ASP A 58 31.22 -23.07 9.90
CA ASP A 58 31.11 -24.08 10.96
C ASP A 58 30.31 -25.30 10.47
N ALA A 59 31.03 -26.41 10.32
CA ALA A 59 30.45 -27.72 10.15
C ALA A 59 30.51 -28.42 11.50
N PRO A 60 29.40 -29.06 11.92
CA PRO A 60 29.52 -30.34 12.57
C PRO A 60 28.82 -31.42 11.74
N SER A 61 29.66 -32.40 11.42
CA SER A 61 29.30 -33.76 11.08
C SER A 61 28.19 -34.31 12.00
N SER A 62 27.10 -34.81 11.40
CA SER A 62 26.33 -35.90 11.99
C SER A 62 25.51 -36.66 10.94
N SER A 63 26.05 -37.83 10.59
CA SER A 63 25.33 -39.09 10.43
C SER A 63 24.41 -39.28 9.22
N GLU A 64 25.09 -39.65 8.13
CA GLU A 64 24.76 -40.80 7.30
C GLU A 64 24.10 -41.94 8.11
N SER A 65 22.83 -42.23 7.88
CA SER A 65 22.17 -43.45 8.34
C SER A 65 21.03 -43.83 7.41
N GLU A 66 21.34 -44.02 6.13
CA GLU A 66 20.59 -44.95 5.28
C GLU A 66 21.37 -46.27 5.28
N GLY A 67 20.76 -47.27 5.91
CA GLY A 67 21.37 -48.56 6.19
C GLY A 67 21.75 -49.29 4.93
N VAL A 68 23.07 -49.39 4.70
CA VAL A 68 23.66 -50.35 3.78
C VAL A 68 23.52 -51.75 4.40
N PRO A 69 22.86 -52.73 3.76
CA PRO A 69 23.08 -54.11 4.14
C PRO A 69 24.38 -54.58 3.49
N SER A 70 25.36 -54.79 4.38
CA SER A 70 26.54 -55.64 4.29
C SER A 70 26.66 -56.54 3.05
N ILE A 71 27.71 -56.30 2.26
CA ILE A 71 28.31 -57.29 1.37
C ILE A 71 29.07 -58.29 2.25
N GLU A 72 28.39 -59.38 2.65
CA GLU A 72 29.07 -60.63 2.97
C GLU A 72 29.01 -61.56 1.75
N ARG A 73 30.19 -61.86 1.23
CA ARG A 73 30.43 -62.84 0.18
C ARG A 73 29.88 -64.20 0.62
N SER A 74 28.75 -64.60 0.05
CA SER A 74 28.38 -66.01 -0.08
C SER A 74 28.35 -66.38 -1.55
N ARG A 75 29.47 -66.93 -2.04
CA ARG A 75 29.54 -67.63 -3.33
C ARG A 75 28.66 -68.87 -3.26
N LYS A 76 27.44 -68.84 -3.79
CA LYS A 76 26.82 -70.02 -4.43
C LYS A 76 25.53 -69.67 -5.20
N GLY A 77 25.66 -69.66 -6.53
CA GLY A 77 24.67 -70.25 -7.43
C GLY A 77 23.44 -69.42 -7.82
N SER A 78 23.00 -69.65 -9.06
CA SER A 78 21.77 -69.20 -9.72
C SER A 78 21.79 -67.75 -10.23
N SER A 79 22.22 -67.55 -11.48
CA SER A 79 21.35 -67.53 -12.67
C SER A 79 20.27 -66.46 -12.54
N GLY A 80 20.47 -65.32 -13.19
CA GLY A 80 19.71 -64.13 -12.86
C GLY A 80 19.34 -63.26 -14.02
N ASN A 81 19.65 -61.97 -13.93
CA ASN A 81 18.96 -60.95 -14.71
C ASN A 81 19.81 -59.67 -14.68
N ALA A 82 20.88 -59.64 -15.48
CA ALA A 82 21.68 -58.43 -15.68
C ALA A 82 21.38 -57.72 -17.01
N SER A 83 20.28 -58.07 -17.69
CA SER A 83 20.01 -57.56 -19.04
C SER A 83 18.54 -57.73 -19.42
N GLU A 84 17.67 -56.88 -18.89
CA GLU A 84 16.37 -56.57 -19.53
C GLU A 84 15.78 -55.33 -18.86
N VAL A 85 16.45 -54.19 -19.00
CA VAL A 85 15.74 -52.91 -18.87
C VAL A 85 14.80 -52.86 -20.07
N SER A 86 13.53 -53.18 -19.84
CA SER A 86 12.52 -53.19 -20.90
C SER A 86 12.37 -51.77 -21.46
N VAL A 87 12.20 -51.64 -22.77
CA VAL A 87 12.00 -50.34 -23.46
C VAL A 87 10.91 -49.52 -22.75
N ALA A 88 9.86 -50.20 -22.25
CA ALA A 88 8.79 -49.59 -21.48
C ALA A 88 9.25 -48.86 -20.19
N CYS A 89 10.19 -49.43 -19.42
CA CYS A 89 10.70 -48.79 -18.19
C CYS A 89 11.56 -47.55 -18.49
N LEU A 90 12.29 -47.55 -19.60
CA LEU A 90 13.04 -46.36 -20.05
C LEU A 90 12.10 -45.28 -20.58
N THR A 91 11.03 -45.65 -21.30
CA THR A 91 10.02 -44.70 -21.78
C THR A 91 9.29 -44.01 -20.63
N GLU A 92 8.93 -44.76 -19.58
CA GLU A 92 8.32 -44.19 -18.36
C GLU A 92 9.28 -43.25 -17.64
N ARG A 93 10.55 -43.63 -17.50
CA ARG A 93 11.58 -42.77 -16.90
C ARG A 93 11.78 -41.46 -17.66
N ILE A 94 11.75 -41.50 -18.99
CA ILE A 94 11.86 -40.31 -19.85
C ILE A 94 10.65 -39.39 -19.64
N HIS A 95 9.42 -39.91 -19.67
CA HIS A 95 8.22 -39.10 -19.44
C HIS A 95 8.24 -38.42 -18.08
N GLN A 96 8.69 -39.11 -17.03
CA GLN A 96 8.78 -38.50 -15.71
C GLN A 96 9.87 -37.42 -15.64
N MET A 97 10.96 -37.57 -16.39
CA MET A 97 11.95 -36.51 -16.51
C MET A 97 11.40 -35.30 -17.28
N GLU A 98 10.61 -35.52 -18.32
CA GLU A 98 9.96 -34.45 -19.09
C GLU A 98 8.93 -33.71 -18.24
N GLU A 99 8.09 -34.41 -17.47
CA GLU A 99 7.11 -33.81 -16.56
C GLU A 99 7.79 -33.00 -15.45
N ASN A 100 8.82 -33.55 -14.80
CA ASN A 100 9.58 -32.84 -13.78
C ASN A 100 10.27 -31.60 -14.36
N GLN A 101 10.80 -31.69 -15.57
CA GLN A 101 11.39 -30.54 -16.27
C GLN A 101 10.33 -29.47 -16.53
N HIS A 102 9.15 -29.85 -17.01
CA HIS A 102 8.05 -28.92 -17.25
C HIS A 102 7.59 -28.23 -15.97
N SER A 103 7.37 -28.99 -14.88
CA SER A 103 6.98 -28.42 -13.58
C SER A 103 8.04 -27.46 -13.03
N THR A 104 9.33 -27.83 -13.12
CA THR A 104 10.42 -26.95 -12.67
C THR A 104 10.47 -25.67 -13.51
N ALA A 105 10.25 -25.77 -14.82
CA ALA A 105 10.25 -24.61 -15.72
C ALA A 105 9.07 -23.66 -15.43
N GLU A 106 7.88 -24.20 -15.16
CA GLU A 106 6.70 -23.42 -14.77
C GLU A 106 6.90 -22.71 -13.43
N GLU A 107 7.50 -23.38 -12.44
CA GLU A 107 7.82 -22.78 -11.14
C GLU A 107 8.87 -21.66 -11.26
N LEU A 108 9.90 -21.85 -12.09
CA LEU A 108 10.87 -20.81 -12.41
C LEU A 108 10.23 -19.62 -13.14
N GLN A 109 9.28 -19.88 -14.03
CA GLN A 109 8.56 -18.80 -14.71
C GLN A 109 7.67 -18.02 -13.74
N ALA A 110 7.00 -18.70 -12.80
CA ALA A 110 6.20 -18.06 -11.75
C ALA A 110 7.06 -17.19 -10.83
N THR A 111 8.22 -17.68 -10.39
CA THR A 111 9.15 -16.90 -9.55
C THR A 111 9.77 -15.70 -10.28
N LEU A 112 10.07 -15.84 -11.58
CA LEU A 112 10.51 -14.70 -12.40
C LEU A 112 9.42 -13.63 -12.54
N GLN A 113 8.16 -14.04 -12.69
CA GLN A 113 7.05 -13.11 -12.75
C GLN A 113 6.86 -12.38 -11.41
N GLU A 114 6.89 -13.10 -10.29
CA GLU A 114 6.79 -12.51 -8.95
C GLU A 114 7.93 -11.51 -8.69
N LEU A 115 9.16 -11.82 -9.11
CA LEU A 115 10.28 -10.89 -9.02
C LEU A 115 10.06 -9.62 -9.87
N ALA A 116 9.50 -9.76 -11.07
CA ALA A 116 9.18 -8.62 -11.93
C ALA A 116 8.11 -7.72 -11.30
N ASP A 117 7.07 -8.31 -10.71
CA ASP A 117 6.01 -7.58 -10.03
C ASP A 117 6.55 -6.82 -8.80
N LEU A 118 7.43 -7.46 -8.02
CA LEU A 118 8.12 -6.81 -6.89
C LEU A 118 9.04 -5.67 -7.34
N GLN A 119 9.74 -5.83 -8.47
CA GLN A 119 10.54 -4.76 -9.06
C GLN A 119 9.67 -3.56 -9.48
N GLN A 120 8.50 -3.82 -10.07
CA GLN A 120 7.55 -2.77 -10.43
C GLN A 120 7.07 -2.01 -9.18
N ILE A 121 6.65 -2.72 -8.13
CA ILE A 121 6.20 -2.10 -6.86
C ILE A 121 7.32 -1.25 -6.26
N THR A 122 8.56 -1.73 -6.28
CA THR A 122 9.72 -0.99 -5.78
C THR A 122 9.93 0.31 -6.57
N GLN A 123 9.74 0.27 -7.89
CA GLN A 123 9.86 1.45 -8.74
C GLN A 123 8.74 2.47 -8.46
N GLU A 124 7.51 2.00 -8.29
CA GLU A 124 6.36 2.84 -7.92
C GLU A 124 6.59 3.51 -6.55
N LEU A 125 7.04 2.76 -5.55
CA LEU A 125 7.36 3.30 -4.22
C LEU A 125 8.50 4.33 -4.26
N ASN A 126 9.53 4.11 -5.06
CA ASN A 126 10.60 5.09 -5.24
C ASN A 126 10.07 6.39 -5.86
N SER A 127 9.22 6.30 -6.89
CA SER A 127 8.61 7.49 -7.50
C SER A 127 7.71 8.26 -6.52
N GLU A 128 6.97 7.55 -5.67
CA GLU A 128 6.15 8.15 -4.64
C GLU A 128 7.00 8.82 -3.55
N ASN A 129 8.14 8.21 -3.19
CA ASN A 129 9.08 8.79 -2.23
C ASN A 129 9.71 10.09 -2.75
N GLU A 130 10.10 10.12 -4.04
CA GLU A 130 10.57 11.35 -4.70
C GLU A 130 9.50 12.44 -4.67
N ARG A 131 8.26 12.10 -5.05
CA ARG A 131 7.11 13.01 -5.02
C ARG A 131 6.83 13.57 -3.62
N LEU A 132 6.85 12.72 -2.60
CA LEU A 132 6.71 13.15 -1.19
C LEU A 132 7.88 14.03 -0.75
N GLY A 133 9.09 13.78 -1.25
CA GLY A 133 10.26 14.63 -1.05
C GLY A 133 10.04 16.05 -1.57
N GLU A 134 9.48 16.19 -2.78
CA GLU A 134 9.15 17.48 -3.38
C GLU A 134 8.06 18.22 -2.58
N GLU A 135 6.97 17.53 -2.21
CA GLU A 135 5.90 18.11 -1.39
C GLU A 135 6.41 18.62 -0.04
N LYS A 136 7.33 17.87 0.59
CA LYS A 136 7.97 18.27 1.85
C LYS A 136 8.75 19.58 1.69
N VAL A 137 9.48 19.75 0.58
CA VAL A 137 10.23 20.99 0.32
C VAL A 137 9.28 22.17 0.17
N ILE A 138 8.21 22.03 -0.61
CA ILE A 138 7.20 23.07 -0.81
C ILE A 138 6.56 23.47 0.53
N LEU A 139 6.19 22.48 1.36
CA LEU A 139 5.61 22.74 2.69
C LEU A 139 6.59 23.45 3.61
N MET A 140 7.88 23.09 3.56
CA MET A 140 8.92 23.73 4.35
C MET A 140 9.14 25.19 3.93
N GLU A 141 9.17 25.47 2.63
CA GLU A 141 9.24 26.84 2.11
C GLU A 141 8.03 27.68 2.54
N SER A 142 6.82 27.13 2.42
CA SER A 142 5.61 27.82 2.87
C SER A 142 5.62 28.10 4.37
N LEU A 143 6.12 27.16 5.18
CA LEU A 143 6.25 27.35 6.62
C LEU A 143 7.26 28.46 6.95
N CYS A 144 8.40 28.50 6.27
CA CYS A 144 9.37 29.59 6.42
C CYS A 144 8.74 30.95 6.07
N GLN A 145 8.04 31.05 4.94
CA GLN A 145 7.35 32.28 4.55
C GLN A 145 6.30 32.72 5.57
N GLN A 146 5.53 31.78 6.14
CA GLN A 146 4.56 32.09 7.20
C GLN A 146 5.25 32.54 8.48
N SER A 147 6.38 31.93 8.84
CA SER A 147 7.20 32.33 9.98
C SER A 147 7.69 33.78 9.83
N ASP A 148 8.22 34.13 8.66
CA ASP A 148 8.69 35.50 8.37
C ASP A 148 7.54 36.51 8.45
N LYS A 149 6.36 36.15 7.94
CA LYS A 149 5.16 36.98 8.01
C LYS A 149 4.69 37.20 9.46
N LEU A 150 4.72 36.16 10.29
CA LEU A 150 4.39 36.26 11.72
C LEU A 150 5.41 37.12 12.47
N GLU A 151 6.70 36.99 12.15
CA GLU A 151 7.75 37.81 12.73
C GLU A 151 7.56 39.29 12.36
N HIS A 152 7.19 39.56 11.09
CA HIS A 152 6.86 40.91 10.65
C HIS A 152 5.68 41.51 11.42
N PHE A 153 4.58 40.77 11.59
CA PHE A 153 3.45 41.25 12.40
C PHE A 153 3.81 41.42 13.88
N SER A 154 4.64 40.55 14.43
CA SER A 154 5.13 40.67 15.82
C SER A 154 5.88 41.99 16.01
N ARG A 155 6.78 42.34 15.08
CA ARG A 155 7.47 43.64 15.07
C ARG A 155 6.50 44.82 14.94
N GLN A 156 5.46 44.71 14.10
CA GLN A 156 4.44 45.76 14.00
C GLN A 156 3.66 45.94 15.31
N ILE A 157 3.29 44.84 15.97
CA ILE A 157 2.59 44.88 17.26
C ILE A 157 3.47 45.54 18.32
N GLU A 158 4.74 45.17 18.40
CA GLU A 158 5.71 45.79 19.33
C GLU A 158 5.86 47.29 19.06
N TYR A 159 5.94 47.68 17.78
CA TYR A 159 5.96 49.09 17.39
C TYR A 159 4.70 49.83 17.87
N PHE A 160 3.50 49.30 17.61
CA PHE A 160 2.27 49.94 18.07
C PHE A 160 2.17 49.99 19.59
N ARG A 161 2.61 48.94 20.30
CA ARG A 161 2.70 48.96 21.78
C ARG A 161 3.59 50.08 22.27
N SER A 162 4.78 50.25 21.67
CA SER A 162 5.70 51.34 22.02
C SER A 162 5.08 52.73 21.83
N LEU A 163 4.29 52.91 20.75
CA LEU A 163 3.59 54.16 20.48
C LEU A 163 2.46 54.43 21.48
N LEU A 164 1.72 53.40 21.87
CA LEU A 164 0.68 53.51 22.92
C LEU A 164 1.30 53.86 24.28
N ASP A 165 2.44 53.25 24.62
CA ASP A 165 3.19 53.55 25.83
C ASP A 165 3.72 55.00 25.84
N GLU A 166 4.27 55.48 24.72
CA GLU A 166 4.72 56.87 24.53
C GLU A 166 3.59 57.88 24.76
N HIS A 167 2.38 57.56 24.30
CA HIS A 167 1.19 58.39 24.49
C HIS A 167 0.42 58.14 25.80
N HIS A 168 0.93 57.25 26.67
CA HIS A 168 0.32 56.86 27.94
C HIS A 168 -1.12 56.33 27.80
N ILE A 169 -1.40 55.64 26.70
CA ILE A 169 -2.68 55.00 26.44
C ILE A 169 -2.66 53.61 27.06
N SER A 170 -3.46 53.40 28.11
CA SER A 170 -3.64 52.09 28.73
C SER A 170 -4.28 51.12 27.72
N TYR A 171 -3.58 50.03 27.39
CA TYR A 171 -4.13 48.91 26.64
C TYR A 171 -4.12 47.66 27.53
N VAL A 172 -5.26 46.96 27.57
CA VAL A 172 -5.34 45.62 28.20
C VAL A 172 -5.09 44.62 27.08
N ILE A 173 -4.01 43.84 27.20
CA ILE A 173 -3.86 42.62 26.40
C ILE A 173 -4.79 41.61 27.06
N ASP A 174 -5.96 41.40 26.46
CA ASP A 174 -6.86 40.35 26.90
C ASP A 174 -6.20 39.01 26.51
N GLU A 175 -5.40 38.43 27.40
CA GLU A 175 -4.85 37.08 27.19
C GLU A 175 -5.98 36.02 27.12
N ASP A 176 -7.21 36.38 27.50
CA ASP A 176 -8.45 35.62 27.26
C ASP A 176 -8.96 35.76 25.81
N MET A 177 -8.07 36.09 24.86
CA MET A 177 -8.37 36.22 23.42
C MET A 177 -8.86 34.94 22.73
N LYS A 178 -9.12 33.85 23.46
CA LYS A 178 -10.15 32.88 23.07
C LYS A 178 -11.53 33.56 23.22
N SER A 179 -11.79 34.54 22.37
CA SER A 179 -13.12 35.11 22.16
C SER A 179 -14.13 33.97 22.12
N GLY A 180 -15.30 34.10 22.75
CA GLY A 180 -16.30 33.02 22.79
C GLY A 180 -16.61 32.42 21.41
N ARG A 181 -16.42 33.19 20.33
CA ARG A 181 -16.48 32.71 18.95
C ARG A 181 -15.40 31.67 18.59
N TYR A 182 -14.16 31.85 19.05
CA TYR A 182 -13.07 30.90 18.86
C TYR A 182 -13.34 29.60 19.62
N MET A 183 -13.83 29.68 20.87
CA MET A 183 -14.21 28.48 21.63
C MET A 183 -15.38 27.74 21.00
N GLU A 184 -16.40 28.44 20.50
CA GLU A 184 -17.54 27.81 19.81
C GLU A 184 -17.09 27.15 18.49
N LEU A 185 -16.15 27.76 17.78
CA LEU A 185 -15.56 27.18 16.57
C LEU A 185 -14.73 25.93 16.89
N GLU A 186 -13.88 25.99 17.92
CA GLU A 186 -13.09 24.85 18.42
C GLU A 186 -14.00 23.68 18.82
N GLN A 187 -15.10 23.95 19.54
CA GLN A 187 -16.09 22.94 19.90
C GLN A 187 -16.76 22.32 18.66
N ARG A 188 -17.19 23.12 17.68
CA ARG A 188 -17.81 22.59 16.45
C ARG A 188 -16.87 21.70 15.65
N TYR A 189 -15.58 22.05 15.59
CA TYR A 189 -14.59 21.20 14.92
C TYR A 189 -14.37 19.88 15.65
N MET A 190 -14.35 19.89 16.99
CA MET A 190 -14.28 18.66 17.77
C MET A 190 -15.52 17.77 17.53
N ASP A 191 -16.73 18.34 17.62
CA ASP A 191 -17.97 17.59 17.38
C ASP A 191 -18.00 17.00 15.96
N LEU A 192 -17.56 17.75 14.94
CA LEU A 192 -17.47 17.26 13.57
C LEU A 192 -16.47 16.11 13.43
N ALA A 193 -15.30 16.21 14.08
CA ALA A 193 -14.28 15.16 14.05
C ALA A 193 -14.75 13.88 14.76
N GLU A 194 -15.44 14.02 15.89
CA GLU A 194 -16.03 12.89 16.61
C GLU A 194 -17.12 12.21 15.77
N ASN A 195 -18.00 12.98 15.13
CA ASN A 195 -19.03 12.44 14.24
C ASN A 195 -18.42 11.70 13.04
N ALA A 196 -17.42 12.28 12.38
CA ALA A 196 -16.73 11.65 11.25
C ALA A 196 -16.02 10.35 11.67
N ARG A 197 -15.42 10.33 12.87
CA ARG A 197 -14.82 9.12 13.45
C ARG A 197 -15.88 8.04 13.72
N PHE A 198 -17.02 8.42 14.29
CA PHE A 198 -18.11 7.49 14.57
C PHE A 198 -18.72 6.91 13.29
N GLU A 199 -18.93 7.73 12.26
CA GLU A 199 -19.39 7.28 10.93
C GLU A 199 -18.39 6.32 10.29
N ARG A 200 -17.09 6.61 10.35
CA ARG A 200 -16.03 5.72 9.87
C ARG A 200 -16.06 4.37 10.59
N GLU A 201 -16.23 4.36 11.91
CA GLU A 201 -16.30 3.13 12.71
C GLU A 201 -17.53 2.28 12.36
N GLN A 202 -18.69 2.91 12.15
CA GLN A 202 -19.88 2.22 11.66
C GLN A 202 -19.67 1.60 10.27
N LEU A 203 -19.08 2.34 9.33
CA LEU A 203 -18.80 1.85 7.99
C LEU A 203 -17.80 0.69 8.01
N LEU A 204 -16.78 0.73 8.86
CA LEU A 204 -15.85 -0.38 9.08
C LEU A 204 -16.58 -1.62 9.60
N GLY A 205 -17.51 -1.45 10.53
CA GLY A 205 -18.36 -2.55 11.02
C GLY A 205 -19.21 -3.19 9.92
N VAL A 206 -19.84 -2.38 9.06
CA VAL A 206 -20.59 -2.86 7.89
C VAL A 206 -19.69 -3.57 6.90
N GLN A 207 -18.52 -3.00 6.58
CA GLN A 207 -17.54 -3.60 5.69
C GLN A 207 -17.08 -4.97 6.20
N GLN A 208 -16.78 -5.09 7.49
CA GLN A 208 -16.37 -6.35 8.10
C GLN A 208 -17.48 -7.40 8.03
N HIS A 209 -18.73 -7.01 8.30
CA HIS A 209 -19.87 -7.92 8.19
C HIS A 209 -20.08 -8.42 6.75
N LEU A 210 -20.04 -7.51 5.76
CA LEU A 210 -20.16 -7.87 4.34
C LEU A 210 -19.00 -8.77 3.88
N SER A 211 -17.77 -8.47 4.30
CA SER A 211 -16.59 -9.29 3.97
C SER A 211 -16.69 -10.71 4.52
N ASN A 212 -17.14 -10.86 5.77
CA ASN A 212 -17.39 -12.19 6.35
C ASN A 212 -18.48 -12.94 5.59
N THR A 213 -19.55 -12.25 5.20
CA THR A 213 -20.67 -12.86 4.46
C THR A 213 -20.24 -13.30 3.05
N LEU A 214 -19.44 -12.48 2.37
CA LEU A 214 -18.85 -12.83 1.07
C LEU A 214 -17.96 -14.08 1.21
N LYS A 215 -17.07 -14.11 2.20
CA LYS A 215 -16.19 -15.26 2.45
C LYS A 215 -16.96 -16.56 2.70
N MET A 216 -18.07 -16.49 3.44
CA MET A 216 -18.96 -17.64 3.62
C MET A 216 -19.58 -18.09 2.29
N ALA A 217 -20.10 -17.16 1.49
CA ALA A 217 -20.70 -17.48 0.20
C ALA A 217 -19.67 -18.06 -0.81
N GLU A 218 -18.43 -17.59 -0.79
CA GLU A 218 -17.33 -18.13 -1.59
C GLU A 218 -16.99 -19.56 -1.18
N GLN A 219 -16.97 -19.85 0.12
CA GLN A 219 -16.75 -21.20 0.64
C GLN A 219 -17.89 -22.14 0.24
N ASP A 220 -19.15 -21.73 0.41
CA ASP A 220 -20.32 -22.51 -0.01
C ASP A 220 -20.30 -22.79 -1.52
N ASN A 221 -19.85 -21.82 -2.33
CA ASN A 221 -19.70 -22.00 -3.78
C ASN A 221 -18.62 -23.04 -4.10
N LYS A 222 -17.47 -22.98 -3.43
CA LYS A 222 -16.39 -23.96 -3.58
C LYS A 222 -16.86 -25.37 -3.25
N GLU A 223 -17.56 -25.54 -2.13
CA GLU A 223 -18.13 -26.84 -1.72
C GLU A 223 -19.14 -27.36 -2.76
N ALA A 224 -19.99 -26.49 -3.30
CA ALA A 224 -20.92 -26.85 -4.37
C ALA A 224 -20.18 -27.26 -5.67
N GLN A 225 -19.10 -26.58 -6.05
CA GLN A 225 -18.27 -26.94 -7.20
C GLN A 225 -17.60 -28.30 -7.04
N GLU A 226 -17.06 -28.59 -5.85
CA GLU A 226 -16.49 -29.91 -5.52
C GLU A 226 -17.54 -31.01 -5.64
N MET A 227 -18.76 -30.78 -5.13
CA MET A 227 -19.87 -31.72 -5.25
C MET A 227 -20.29 -31.95 -6.71
N ILE A 228 -20.37 -30.87 -7.52
CA ILE A 228 -20.65 -30.97 -8.96
C ILE A 228 -19.57 -31.79 -9.66
N GLY A 229 -18.30 -31.60 -9.31
CA GLY A 229 -17.17 -32.38 -9.82
C GLY A 229 -17.33 -33.88 -9.54
N ALA A 230 -17.58 -34.25 -8.28
CA ALA A 230 -17.79 -35.64 -7.87
C ALA A 230 -19.00 -36.29 -8.59
N LEU A 231 -20.10 -35.55 -8.75
CA LEU A 231 -21.28 -36.01 -9.49
C LEU A 231 -20.98 -36.22 -10.97
N LYS A 232 -20.22 -35.31 -11.60
CA LYS A 232 -19.77 -35.46 -13.00
C LYS A 232 -18.92 -36.71 -13.17
N GLU A 233 -17.96 -36.97 -12.28
CA GLU A 233 -17.11 -38.16 -12.34
C GLU A 233 -17.94 -39.46 -12.21
N ARG A 234 -18.88 -39.49 -11.26
CA ARG A 234 -19.80 -40.62 -11.10
C ARG A 234 -20.65 -40.85 -12.36
N ASN A 235 -21.14 -39.79 -12.99
CA ASN A 235 -21.87 -39.90 -14.26
C ASN A 235 -21.01 -40.49 -15.37
N HIS A 236 -19.79 -39.98 -15.57
CA HIS A 236 -18.85 -40.54 -16.55
C HIS A 236 -18.52 -42.01 -16.27
N HIS A 237 -18.48 -42.42 -15.00
CA HIS A 237 -18.31 -43.82 -14.64
C HIS A 237 -19.51 -44.69 -15.03
N MET A 238 -20.73 -44.23 -14.74
CA MET A 238 -21.96 -44.93 -15.13
C MET A 238 -22.12 -45.00 -16.65
N GLU A 239 -21.80 -43.93 -17.39
CA GLU A 239 -21.82 -43.91 -18.86
C GLU A 239 -20.88 -44.99 -19.44
N ARG A 240 -19.64 -45.09 -18.93
CA ARG A 240 -18.70 -46.15 -19.33
C ARG A 240 -19.24 -47.56 -19.08
N ILE A 241 -19.91 -47.79 -17.94
CA ILE A 241 -20.53 -49.08 -17.64
C ILE A 241 -21.65 -49.37 -18.65
N ILE A 242 -22.55 -48.42 -18.90
CA ILE A 242 -23.65 -48.57 -19.86
C ILE A 242 -23.13 -48.87 -21.27
N GLU A 243 -22.11 -48.14 -21.74
CA GLU A 243 -21.47 -48.39 -23.02
C GLU A 243 -20.87 -49.80 -23.11
N SER A 244 -20.24 -50.28 -22.04
CA SER A 244 -19.67 -51.63 -21.99
C SER A 244 -20.76 -52.72 -22.03
N GLU A 245 -21.88 -52.52 -21.34
CA GLU A 245 -23.02 -53.44 -21.39
C GLU A 245 -23.70 -53.44 -22.76
N GLN A 246 -23.85 -52.28 -23.40
CA GLN A 246 -24.40 -52.18 -24.76
C GLN A 246 -23.51 -52.89 -25.77
N LYS A 247 -22.19 -52.67 -25.72
CA LYS A 247 -21.20 -53.38 -26.55
C LYS A 247 -21.29 -54.90 -26.33
N SER A 248 -21.41 -55.35 -25.08
CA SER A 248 -21.57 -56.78 -24.76
C SER A 248 -22.89 -57.35 -25.30
N LYS A 249 -24.00 -56.62 -25.23
CA LYS A 249 -25.30 -57.06 -25.79
C LYS A 249 -25.25 -57.16 -27.31
N THR A 250 -24.63 -56.18 -27.99
CA THR A 250 -24.44 -56.22 -29.45
C THR A 250 -23.48 -57.31 -29.91
N ALA A 251 -22.56 -57.77 -29.06
CA ALA A 251 -21.64 -58.86 -29.38
C ALA A 251 -22.25 -60.27 -29.19
N ILE A 252 -23.38 -60.37 -28.48
CA ILE A 252 -24.09 -61.64 -28.20
C ILE A 252 -25.30 -61.83 -29.15
N ALA A 253 -25.76 -60.77 -29.81
CA ALA A 253 -26.82 -60.78 -30.83
C ALA A 253 -26.25 -61.03 -32.23
#